data_AF-A0A7K1U241-F1
#
_entry.id   AF-A0A7K1U241-F1
#
_cell.length_a   1.000
_cell.length_b   1.000
_cell.length_c   1.000
_cell.angle_alpha   90.00
_cell.angle_beta   90.00
_cell.angle_gamma   90.00
#
_symmetry.space_group_name_H-M   'P 1'
#
loop_
_entity.id
_entity.type
_entity.pdbx_description
1 polymer ?
#
loop_
_entity_poly.entity_id
_entity_poly.type
_entity_poly.pdbx_seq_one_letter_code
_entity_poly.pdbx_strand_id
1 'polypeptide(L)'
;MAISVKINFNNVYDINIASNEMTSASFETELIDGSKEKLIVEISPEAHELMPNVYNLAFGPPDVNGEIDDKAQLKHKDYSKVFSTILLHAQAYLTIHPEHYLGIDGSDNSRAFLYYRFILNNFGYLSSYFSMGALKYYVRITRFGKYQYENPFDFQDIMPGLVKITRESPRSLDFMYNYFIFNLRKDKN
;
A
#
# COMPACT_ATOMS: atom_id res chain seq x y z
N MET A 1 -10.00 1.69 -19.88
CA MET A 1 -9.80 0.25 -19.62
C MET A 1 -9.62 0.04 -18.12
N ALA A 2 -10.26 -0.96 -17.53
CA ALA A 2 -10.02 -1.28 -16.12
C ALA A 2 -8.65 -1.96 -15.98
N ILE A 3 -7.74 -1.37 -15.21
CA ILE A 3 -6.45 -1.99 -14.89
C ILE A 3 -6.73 -3.29 -14.13
N SER A 4 -6.28 -4.42 -14.67
CA SER A 4 -6.39 -5.75 -14.07
C SER A 4 -5.01 -6.17 -13.57
N VAL A 5 -4.82 -6.12 -12.26
CA VAL A 5 -3.57 -6.52 -11.58
C VAL A 5 -3.68 -7.96 -11.09
N LYS A 6 -2.67 -8.77 -11.41
CA LYS A 6 -2.51 -10.15 -10.92
C LYS A 6 -1.19 -10.26 -10.15
N ILE A 7 -1.27 -10.29 -8.83
CA ILE A 7 -0.08 -10.38 -7.97
C ILE A 7 0.57 -11.76 -8.15
N ASN A 8 1.89 -11.77 -8.34
CA ASN A 8 2.71 -12.96 -8.47
C ASN A 8 4.13 -12.68 -7.98
N PHE A 9 4.52 -13.26 -6.85
CA PHE A 9 5.85 -13.06 -6.25
C PHE A 9 6.98 -13.74 -7.00
N ASN A 10 6.68 -14.59 -8.00
CA ASN A 10 7.67 -15.13 -8.93
C ASN A 10 7.91 -14.22 -10.15
N ASN A 11 7.17 -13.11 -10.29
CA ASN A 11 7.35 -12.13 -11.35
C ASN A 11 7.45 -10.73 -10.75
N VAL A 12 8.68 -10.36 -10.39
CA VAL A 12 9.02 -9.07 -9.75
C VAL A 12 10.19 -8.41 -10.48
N TYR A 13 10.38 -7.12 -10.25
CA TYR A 13 11.60 -6.43 -10.68
C TYR A 13 12.77 -6.77 -9.77
N ASP A 14 13.99 -6.62 -10.29
CA ASP A 14 15.19 -6.69 -9.47
C ASP A 14 15.19 -5.50 -8.51
N ILE A 15 15.23 -5.82 -7.22
CA ILE A 15 15.13 -4.82 -6.16
C ILE A 15 16.52 -4.55 -5.57
N ASN A 16 16.86 -3.26 -5.46
CA ASN A 16 18.04 -2.79 -4.76
C ASN A 16 17.64 -2.43 -3.33
N ILE A 17 18.05 -3.26 -2.38
CA ILE A 17 17.77 -3.06 -0.95
C ILE A 17 18.83 -2.11 -0.38
N ALA A 18 18.38 -0.99 0.19
CA ALA A 18 19.25 0.03 0.75
C ALA A 18 19.55 -0.18 2.25
N SER A 19 18.74 -0.99 2.94
CA SER A 19 18.82 -1.22 4.39
C SER A 19 18.77 -2.70 4.74
N ASN A 20 19.60 -3.16 5.68
CA ASN A 20 19.55 -4.54 6.18
C ASN A 20 18.20 -4.89 6.86
N GLU A 21 17.58 -3.90 7.49
CA GLU A 21 16.25 -4.01 8.13
C GLU A 21 15.09 -3.99 7.13
N MET A 22 15.36 -4.01 5.82
CA MET A 22 14.34 -3.97 4.76
C MET A 22 13.36 -2.77 4.87
N THR A 23 13.80 -1.65 5.44
CA THR A 23 13.01 -0.42 5.57
C THR A 23 13.06 0.46 4.34
N SER A 24 14.05 0.30 3.47
CA SER A 24 14.17 1.04 2.22
C SER A 24 14.70 0.17 1.08
N ALA A 25 14.09 0.34 -0.09
CA ALA A 25 14.50 -0.30 -1.32
C ALA A 25 14.11 0.53 -2.56
N SER A 26 14.69 0.21 -3.71
CA SER A 26 14.29 0.81 -4.98
C SER A 26 14.41 -0.16 -6.15
N PHE A 27 13.68 0.09 -7.24
CA PHE A 27 13.73 -0.70 -8.47
C PHE A 27 13.35 0.15 -9.69
N GLU A 28 13.80 -0.24 -10.87
CA GLU A 28 13.39 0.38 -12.15
C GLU A 28 12.15 -0.31 -12.72
N THR A 29 11.16 0.48 -13.14
CA THR A 29 9.98 0.02 -13.88
C THR A 29 9.91 0.65 -15.26
N GLU A 30 9.20 0.02 -16.18
CA GLU A 30 8.89 0.59 -17.50
C GLU A 30 7.48 1.21 -17.51
N LEU A 31 7.33 2.37 -18.15
CA LEU A 31 6.07 3.04 -18.41
C LEU A 31 5.50 2.63 -19.78
N ILE A 32 4.24 2.99 -20.04
CA ILE A 32 3.54 2.56 -21.27
C ILE A 32 4.17 3.10 -22.56
N ASP A 33 4.93 4.20 -22.47
CA ASP A 33 5.66 4.82 -23.57
C ASP A 33 7.07 4.23 -23.76
N GLY A 34 7.45 3.23 -22.95
CA GLY A 34 8.76 2.58 -22.98
C GLY A 34 9.84 3.31 -22.18
N SER A 35 9.55 4.47 -21.60
CA SER A 35 10.48 5.12 -20.67
C SER A 35 10.64 4.29 -19.39
N LYS A 36 11.79 4.44 -18.74
CA LYS A 36 12.06 3.82 -17.44
C LYS A 36 11.90 4.85 -16.34
N GLU A 37 11.33 4.42 -15.23
CA GLU A 37 11.12 5.22 -14.03
C GLU A 37 11.66 4.47 -12.82
N LYS A 38 12.34 5.17 -11.90
CA LYS A 38 12.77 4.58 -10.64
C LYS A 38 11.63 4.69 -9.62
N LEU A 39 11.32 3.59 -8.93
CA LEU A 39 10.45 3.61 -7.77
C LEU A 39 11.26 3.37 -6.50
N ILE A 40 10.91 4.09 -5.45
CA ILE A 40 11.38 3.90 -4.09
C ILE A 40 10.25 3.24 -3.30
N VAL A 41 10.63 2.38 -2.36
CA VAL A 41 9.77 1.77 -1.35
C VAL A 41 10.37 2.07 0.01
N GLU A 42 9.58 2.66 0.90
CA GLU A 42 10.03 3.05 2.24
C GLU A 42 9.01 2.63 3.30
N ILE A 43 9.53 2.15 4.42
CA ILE A 43 8.78 1.83 5.62
C ILE A 43 9.18 2.86 6.67
N SER A 44 8.19 3.58 7.20
CA SER A 44 8.38 4.58 8.25
C SER A 44 9.21 4.00 9.41
N PRO A 45 10.19 4.74 9.96
CA PRO A 45 10.93 4.31 11.13
C PRO A 45 10.07 4.33 12.41
N GLU A 46 9.00 5.12 12.40
CA GLU A 46 8.08 5.29 13.52
C GLU A 46 6.75 4.61 13.25
N ALA A 47 6.21 4.00 14.30
CA ALA A 47 4.87 3.45 14.29
C ALA A 47 3.84 4.58 14.20
N HIS A 48 2.69 4.26 13.62
CA HIS A 48 1.57 5.14 13.45
C HIS A 48 1.04 5.61 14.82
N GLU A 49 0.86 6.93 15.00
CA GLU A 49 0.51 7.57 16.29
C GLU A 49 -0.69 6.92 17.02
N LEU A 50 -1.74 6.56 16.27
CA LEU A 50 -2.98 5.98 16.82
C LEU A 50 -3.03 4.45 16.76
N MET A 51 -2.05 3.79 16.16
CA MET A 51 -2.05 2.35 15.91
C MET A 51 -0.66 1.78 16.21
N PRO A 52 -0.44 1.31 17.45
CA PRO A 52 0.84 0.72 17.85
C PRO A 52 1.26 -0.40 16.90
N ASN A 53 2.56 -0.47 16.60
CA ASN A 53 3.20 -1.45 15.72
C ASN A 53 2.73 -1.42 14.25
N VAL A 54 1.95 -0.43 13.83
CA VAL A 54 1.61 -0.22 12.41
C VAL A 54 2.55 0.79 11.80
N TYR A 55 3.33 0.40 10.80
CA TYR A 55 4.31 1.25 10.12
C TYR A 55 3.84 1.54 8.71
N ASN A 56 3.97 2.79 8.26
CA ASN A 56 3.50 3.18 6.93
C ASN A 56 4.48 2.68 5.86
N LEU A 57 3.94 1.99 4.85
CA LEU A 57 4.62 1.58 3.62
C LEU A 57 4.28 2.58 2.52
N ALA A 58 5.24 3.45 2.19
CA ALA A 58 5.16 4.41 1.10
C ALA A 58 5.91 3.89 -0.13
N PHE A 59 5.44 4.26 -1.32
CA PHE A 59 6.14 3.96 -2.56
C PHE A 59 5.73 4.91 -3.68
N GLY A 60 6.70 5.23 -4.54
CA GLY A 60 6.51 6.15 -5.66
C GLY A 60 7.85 6.55 -6.28
N PRO A 61 7.83 7.37 -7.34
CA PRO A 61 9.06 7.93 -7.89
C PRO A 61 9.64 8.97 -6.92
N PRO A 62 10.97 9.20 -6.95
CA PRO A 62 11.57 10.30 -6.22
C PRO A 62 11.15 11.65 -6.80
N ASP A 63 10.95 12.65 -5.93
CA ASP A 63 10.81 14.05 -6.27
C ASP A 63 12.19 14.71 -6.49
N VAL A 64 12.20 16.04 -6.65
CA VAL A 64 13.44 16.82 -6.85
C VAL A 64 14.40 16.78 -5.65
N ASN A 65 13.91 16.44 -4.46
CA ASN A 65 14.68 16.32 -3.22
C ASN A 65 15.09 14.86 -2.94
N GLY A 66 14.59 13.90 -3.72
CA GLY A 66 14.80 12.47 -3.52
C GLY A 66 13.79 11.80 -2.59
N GLU A 67 12.76 12.54 -2.14
CA GLU A 67 11.65 12.01 -1.35
C GLU A 67 10.58 11.39 -2.25
N ILE A 68 9.67 10.56 -1.72
CA ILE A 68 8.61 9.96 -2.55
C ILE A 68 7.61 11.03 -3.02
N ASP A 69 7.44 11.18 -4.34
CA ASP A 69 6.38 11.99 -4.93
C ASP A 69 5.04 11.24 -4.87
N ASP A 70 4.34 11.44 -3.76
CA ASP A 70 3.00 10.92 -3.51
C ASP A 70 1.94 11.44 -4.48
N LYS A 71 2.21 12.43 -5.33
CA LYS A 71 1.24 12.97 -6.30
C LYS A 71 1.48 12.45 -7.72
N ALA A 72 2.58 11.74 -7.96
CA ALA A 72 2.88 11.19 -9.26
C ALA A 72 1.79 10.23 -9.76
N GLN A 73 1.38 10.43 -11.02
CA GLN A 73 0.43 9.55 -11.72
C GLN A 73 1.14 8.81 -12.84
N LEU A 74 1.80 7.71 -12.49
CA LEU A 74 2.55 6.90 -13.43
C LEU A 74 1.65 5.88 -14.14
N LYS A 75 1.84 5.78 -15.47
CA LYS A 75 1.21 4.76 -16.32
C LYS A 75 2.19 3.62 -16.57
N HIS A 76 2.30 2.73 -15.58
CA HIS A 76 3.19 1.58 -15.68
C HIS A 76 2.76 0.64 -16.81
N LYS A 77 3.75 0.09 -17.52
CA LYS A 77 3.55 -0.94 -18.53
C LYS A 77 3.03 -2.24 -17.90
N ASP A 78 3.55 -2.58 -16.72
CA ASP A 78 3.13 -3.76 -15.95
C ASP A 78 2.87 -3.40 -14.47
N TYR A 79 1.63 -2.99 -14.18
CA TYR A 79 1.18 -2.78 -12.80
C TYR A 79 1.27 -4.05 -11.95
N SER A 80 1.09 -5.25 -12.54
CA SER A 80 1.14 -6.50 -11.77
C SER A 80 2.54 -6.73 -11.20
N LYS A 81 3.58 -6.50 -12.01
CA LYS A 81 4.97 -6.63 -11.59
C LYS A 81 5.37 -5.57 -10.57
N VAL A 82 4.92 -4.32 -10.74
CA VAL A 82 5.15 -3.22 -9.77
C VAL A 82 4.60 -3.59 -8.39
N PHE A 83 3.31 -3.91 -8.28
CA PHE A 83 2.70 -4.23 -6.98
C PHE A 83 3.18 -5.56 -6.40
N SER A 84 3.53 -6.54 -7.24
CA SER A 84 4.15 -7.78 -6.76
C SER A 84 5.51 -7.51 -6.12
N THR A 85 6.30 -6.61 -6.70
CA THR A 85 7.63 -6.23 -6.18
C THR A 85 7.50 -5.54 -4.82
N ILE A 86 6.60 -4.55 -4.72
CA ILE A 86 6.34 -3.81 -3.48
C ILE A 86 5.85 -4.76 -2.37
N LEU A 87 4.86 -5.60 -2.67
CA LEU A 87 4.30 -6.52 -1.67
C LEU A 87 5.26 -7.64 -1.28
N LEU A 88 6.15 -8.08 -2.19
CA LEU A 88 7.21 -9.03 -1.84
C LEU A 88 8.22 -8.39 -0.87
N HIS A 89 8.61 -7.14 -1.10
CA HIS A 89 9.45 -6.41 -0.16
C HIS A 89 8.78 -6.25 1.21
N ALA A 90 7.49 -5.90 1.23
CA ALA A 90 6.68 -5.84 2.45
C ALA A 90 6.64 -7.19 3.18
N GLN A 91 6.52 -8.30 2.45
CA GLN A 91 6.60 -9.64 3.04
C GLN A 91 7.97 -9.92 3.68
N ALA A 92 9.06 -9.54 2.99
CA ALA A 92 10.41 -9.74 3.48
C ALA A 92 10.65 -8.96 4.79
N TYR A 93 10.22 -7.70 4.85
CA TYR A 93 10.25 -6.90 6.07
C TYR A 93 9.48 -7.56 7.22
N LEU A 94 8.22 -7.95 6.99
CA LEU A 94 7.41 -8.56 8.05
C LEU A 94 7.94 -9.93 8.49
N THR A 95 8.76 -10.60 7.67
CA THR A 95 9.45 -11.84 8.07
C THR A 95 10.56 -11.57 9.08
N ILE A 96 11.22 -10.40 8.98
CA ILE A 96 12.21 -9.94 9.94
C ILE A 96 11.53 -9.37 11.20
N HIS A 97 10.37 -8.72 11.04
CA HIS A 97 9.61 -8.07 12.11
C HIS A 97 8.16 -8.63 12.22
N PRO A 98 7.98 -9.86 12.74
CA PRO A 98 6.68 -10.56 12.74
C PRO A 98 5.61 -9.94 13.65
N GLU A 99 5.99 -9.07 14.57
CA GLU A 99 5.12 -8.28 15.43
C GLU A 99 4.65 -6.96 14.80
N HIS A 100 5.26 -6.56 13.68
CA HIS A 100 4.88 -5.35 12.95
C HIS A 100 3.68 -5.60 12.02
N TYR A 101 3.05 -4.49 11.67
CA TYR A 101 2.03 -4.38 10.65
C TYR A 101 2.48 -3.31 9.67
N LEU A 102 2.22 -3.52 8.38
CA LEU A 102 2.47 -2.53 7.34
C LEU A 102 1.16 -1.93 6.86
N GLY A 103 1.07 -0.61 6.85
CA GLY A 103 -0.07 0.14 6.36
C GLY A 103 0.22 0.81 5.03
N ILE A 104 -0.66 0.63 4.05
CA ILE A 104 -0.63 1.38 2.78
C ILE A 104 -1.75 2.41 2.81
N ASP A 105 -1.39 3.67 2.69
CA ASP A 105 -2.33 4.80 2.62
C ASP A 105 -2.61 5.22 1.17
N GLY A 106 -3.89 5.26 0.81
CA GLY A 106 -4.34 5.84 -0.43
C GLY A 106 -4.40 7.36 -0.33
N SER A 107 -3.38 8.03 -0.88
CA SER A 107 -3.26 9.50 -0.90
C SER A 107 -4.51 10.25 -1.37
N ASP A 108 -5.32 9.63 -2.24
CA ASP A 108 -6.60 10.14 -2.73
C ASP A 108 -7.64 9.01 -2.89
N ASN A 109 -8.89 9.38 -3.22
CA ASN A 109 -9.99 8.43 -3.46
C ASN A 109 -9.69 7.41 -4.55
N SER A 110 -9.07 7.85 -5.64
CA SER A 110 -8.79 7.01 -6.79
C SER A 110 -7.76 5.95 -6.45
N ARG A 111 -6.71 6.34 -5.70
CA ARG A 111 -5.62 5.45 -5.27
C ARG A 111 -6.07 4.49 -4.18
N ALA A 112 -6.83 4.98 -3.20
CA ALA A 112 -7.45 4.13 -2.18
C ALA A 112 -8.32 3.04 -2.82
N PHE A 113 -9.19 3.44 -3.76
CA PHE A 113 -10.03 2.50 -4.50
C PHE A 113 -9.23 1.52 -5.37
N LEU A 114 -8.15 2.00 -6.00
CA LEU A 114 -7.24 1.17 -6.79
C LEU A 114 -6.62 0.06 -5.93
N TYR A 115 -6.04 0.42 -4.78
CA TYR A 115 -5.43 -0.52 -3.85
C TYR A 115 -6.44 -1.52 -3.32
N TYR A 116 -7.61 -1.06 -2.89
CA TYR A 116 -8.67 -1.95 -2.41
C TYR A 116 -9.07 -2.99 -3.46
N ARG A 117 -9.25 -2.55 -4.71
CA ARG A 117 -9.52 -3.46 -5.82
C ARG A 117 -8.41 -4.46 -6.06
N PHE A 118 -7.14 -4.03 -6.00
CA PHE A 118 -6.00 -4.93 -6.17
C PHE A 118 -5.98 -5.98 -5.07
N ILE A 119 -6.22 -5.59 -3.82
CA ILE A 119 -6.32 -6.52 -2.69
C ILE A 119 -7.45 -7.52 -2.92
N LEU A 120 -8.67 -7.07 -3.21
CA LEU A 120 -9.83 -7.95 -3.37
C LEU A 120 -9.69 -8.92 -4.55
N ASN A 121 -9.21 -8.43 -5.70
CA ASN A 121 -9.01 -9.28 -6.88
C ASN A 121 -7.91 -10.32 -6.68
N ASN A 122 -6.97 -10.06 -5.77
CA ASN A 122 -5.86 -10.95 -5.46
C ASN A 122 -6.00 -11.62 -4.09
N PHE A 123 -7.16 -11.51 -3.42
CA PHE A 123 -7.35 -11.96 -2.05
C PHE A 123 -6.94 -13.42 -1.85
N GLY A 124 -7.34 -14.30 -2.77
CA GLY A 124 -7.01 -15.73 -2.69
C GLY A 124 -5.50 -16.00 -2.69
N TYR A 125 -4.73 -15.21 -3.44
CA TYR A 125 -3.27 -15.32 -3.46
C TYR A 125 -2.66 -14.66 -2.22
N LEU A 126 -3.01 -13.41 -1.95
CA LEU A 126 -2.44 -12.60 -0.85
C LEU A 126 -2.73 -13.19 0.53
N SER A 127 -3.90 -13.80 0.74
CA SER A 127 -4.27 -14.45 2.02
C SER A 127 -3.43 -15.69 2.36
N SER A 128 -2.62 -16.19 1.43
CA SER A 128 -1.63 -17.24 1.73
C SER A 128 -0.35 -16.69 2.39
N TYR A 129 -0.14 -15.37 2.33
CA TYR A 129 1.03 -14.66 2.86
C TYR A 129 0.66 -13.71 4.00
N PHE A 130 -0.48 -13.01 3.88
CA PHE A 130 -0.87 -11.94 4.79
C PHE A 130 -2.23 -12.18 5.44
N SER A 131 -2.36 -11.70 6.68
CA SER A 131 -3.64 -11.24 7.20
C SER A 131 -3.82 -9.78 6.76
N MET A 132 -5.02 -9.44 6.29
CA MET A 132 -5.31 -8.15 5.68
C MET A 132 -6.50 -7.48 6.38
N GLY A 133 -6.36 -6.20 6.66
CA GLY A 133 -7.42 -5.35 7.20
C GLY A 133 -7.49 -4.02 6.46
N ALA A 134 -8.58 -3.30 6.66
CA ALA A 134 -8.83 -2.00 6.08
C ALA A 134 -9.46 -1.08 7.12
N LEU A 135 -9.10 0.19 7.09
CA LEU A 135 -9.65 1.22 7.94
C LEU A 135 -10.13 2.36 7.07
N LYS A 136 -11.29 2.90 7.41
CA LYS A 136 -11.82 4.12 6.80
C LYS A 136 -11.41 5.27 7.70
N TYR A 137 -10.17 5.69 7.48
CA TYR A 137 -9.39 6.44 8.42
C TYR A 137 -9.42 7.94 8.13
N TYR A 138 -9.30 8.74 9.18
CA TYR A 138 -9.33 10.21 9.14
C TYR A 138 -8.01 10.85 8.66
N VAL A 139 -7.11 10.09 8.01
CA VAL A 139 -5.73 10.53 7.75
C VAL A 139 -5.54 11.41 6.51
N ARG A 140 -6.55 11.56 5.66
CA ARG A 140 -6.48 12.57 4.59
C ARG A 140 -6.21 13.99 5.12
N ILE A 141 -6.61 14.22 6.37
CA ILE A 141 -6.49 15.51 7.06
C ILE A 141 -5.09 15.72 7.62
N THR A 142 -4.39 14.68 8.09
CA THR A 142 -3.06 14.86 8.70
C THR A 142 -1.97 15.16 7.67
N ARG A 143 -2.14 14.74 6.40
CA ARG A 143 -1.23 15.06 5.28
C ARG A 143 -1.15 16.56 4.96
N PHE A 144 -2.22 17.31 5.24
CA PHE A 144 -2.32 18.75 4.98
C PHE A 144 -2.23 19.60 6.26
N GLY A 145 -1.91 18.97 7.40
CA GLY A 145 -1.94 19.57 8.74
C GLY A 145 -3.28 19.32 9.44
N LYS A 146 -3.24 19.16 10.78
CA LYS A 146 -4.29 18.62 11.69
C LYS A 146 -5.74 19.15 11.53
N TYR A 147 -6.02 20.10 10.62
CA TYR A 147 -7.31 20.77 10.44
C TYR A 147 -7.71 21.04 8.98
N GLN A 148 -7.09 20.44 7.96
CA GLN A 148 -7.48 20.65 6.55
C GLN A 148 -8.33 19.50 6.01
N TYR A 149 -9.53 19.80 5.50
CA TYR A 149 -10.51 18.83 4.98
C TYR A 149 -10.88 19.16 3.52
N GLU A 150 -11.06 18.15 2.66
CA GLU A 150 -11.71 18.33 1.35
C GLU A 150 -13.22 18.46 1.53
N ASN A 151 -13.83 19.56 1.06
CA ASN A 151 -15.26 19.84 1.24
C ASN A 151 -16.09 19.33 0.02
N PRO A 152 -17.22 18.61 0.22
CA PRO A 152 -17.79 18.20 1.51
C PRO A 152 -17.14 16.94 2.09
N PHE A 153 -16.67 17.07 3.33
CA PHE A 153 -16.14 15.95 4.12
C PHE A 153 -17.26 15.40 5.01
N ASP A 154 -17.52 14.09 4.91
CA ASP A 154 -18.52 13.43 5.75
C ASP A 154 -17.86 12.79 6.98
N PHE A 155 -18.02 13.44 8.13
CA PHE A 155 -17.50 12.94 9.41
C PHE A 155 -18.27 11.72 9.94
N GLN A 156 -19.49 11.46 9.45
CA GLN A 156 -20.27 10.27 9.82
C GLN A 156 -19.77 9.02 9.09
N ASP A 157 -18.96 9.20 8.05
CA ASP A 157 -18.44 8.14 7.19
C ASP A 157 -17.11 7.54 7.69
N ILE A 158 -16.58 8.05 8.81
CA ILE A 158 -15.35 7.54 9.43
C ILE A 158 -15.67 6.26 10.20
N MET A 159 -14.96 5.18 9.91
CA MET A 159 -15.05 3.95 10.70
C MET A 159 -13.88 3.90 11.68
N PRO A 160 -14.12 3.92 13.00
CA PRO A 160 -13.05 3.93 14.00
C PRO A 160 -12.37 2.55 14.18
N GLY A 161 -12.88 1.51 13.54
CA GLY A 161 -12.44 0.12 13.73
C GLY A 161 -11.79 -0.48 12.49
N LEU A 162 -10.70 -1.20 12.71
CA LEU A 162 -10.08 -2.05 11.69
C LEU A 162 -11.09 -3.11 11.23
N VAL A 163 -11.40 -3.12 9.93
CA VAL A 163 -12.26 -4.12 9.30
C VAL A 163 -11.39 -5.18 8.64
N LYS A 164 -11.61 -6.45 8.96
CA LYS A 164 -10.92 -7.55 8.29
C LYS A 164 -11.35 -7.64 6.83
N ILE A 165 -10.40 -7.69 5.90
CA ILE A 165 -10.70 -7.98 4.50
C ILE A 165 -10.88 -9.49 4.34
N THR A 166 -11.96 -9.90 3.68
CA THR A 166 -12.24 -11.29 3.27
C THR A 166 -12.54 -11.35 1.77
N ARG A 167 -12.75 -12.56 1.23
CA ARG A 167 -13.14 -12.73 -0.18
C ARG A 167 -14.52 -12.12 -0.47
N GLU A 168 -15.37 -12.04 0.54
CA GLU A 168 -16.75 -11.56 0.51
C GLU A 168 -16.85 -10.07 0.84
N SER A 169 -15.73 -9.40 1.15
CA SER A 169 -15.72 -7.96 1.41
C SER A 169 -16.35 -7.17 0.27
N PRO A 170 -17.13 -6.12 0.58
CA PRO A 170 -17.93 -5.40 -0.40
C PRO A 170 -17.04 -4.74 -1.44
N ARG A 171 -17.46 -4.78 -2.70
CA ARG A 171 -16.78 -4.12 -3.82
C ARG A 171 -17.33 -2.71 -4.12
N SER A 172 -18.39 -2.29 -3.43
CA SER A 172 -19.02 -0.99 -3.67
C SER A 172 -18.20 0.17 -3.09
N LEU A 173 -18.32 1.34 -3.72
CA LEU A 173 -17.64 2.57 -3.33
C LEU A 173 -18.12 3.12 -1.99
N ASP A 174 -19.30 2.70 -1.52
CA ASP A 174 -19.87 3.16 -0.24
C ASP A 174 -18.98 2.75 0.95
N PHE A 175 -18.14 1.72 0.78
CA PHE A 175 -17.16 1.25 1.77
C PHE A 175 -15.72 1.64 1.39
N MET A 176 -15.50 2.90 1.02
CA MET A 176 -14.17 3.43 0.71
C MET A 176 -13.24 3.45 1.93
N TYR A 177 -12.57 2.33 2.18
CA TYR A 177 -11.37 2.32 3.01
C TYR A 177 -10.25 3.09 2.32
N ASN A 178 -9.40 3.76 3.09
CA ASN A 178 -8.26 4.52 2.59
C ASN A 178 -6.93 4.07 3.19
N TYR A 179 -6.96 3.26 4.25
CA TYR A 179 -5.77 2.71 4.87
C TYR A 179 -5.86 1.17 4.93
N PHE A 180 -4.88 0.48 4.36
CA PHE A 180 -4.88 -0.98 4.24
C PHE A 180 -3.74 -1.58 5.03
N ILE A 181 -4.04 -2.47 5.97
CA ILE A 181 -3.07 -3.03 6.91
C ILE A 181 -2.77 -4.48 6.54
N PHE A 182 -1.49 -4.84 6.55
CA PHE A 182 -0.97 -6.17 6.28
C PHE A 182 -0.09 -6.62 7.44
N ASN A 183 -0.23 -7.86 7.85
CA ASN A 183 0.73 -8.54 8.72
C ASN A 183 0.92 -9.98 8.25
N LEU A 184 2.02 -10.62 8.64
CA LEU A 184 2.24 -12.01 8.29
C LEU A 184 1.11 -12.89 8.81
N ARG A 185 0.67 -13.82 7.96
CA ARG A 185 -0.25 -14.87 8.39
C ARG A 185 0.49 -15.84 9.30
N LYS A 186 0.02 -15.97 10.54
CA LYS A 186 0.64 -16.81 11.58
C LYS A 186 0.31 -18.31 11.45
N ASP A 187 -0.54 -18.70 10.51
CA ASP A 187 -1.09 -20.07 10.40
C ASP A 187 -0.31 -20.99 9.45
N LYS A 188 1.02 -21.05 9.58
CA LYS A 188 1.84 -22.12 8.98
C LYS A 188 2.91 -22.59 9.97
N ASN A 189 2.45 -23.25 11.03
CA ASN A 189 3.19 -24.33 11.70
C ASN A 189 2.37 -25.60 11.53
#